data_AF-A0A7S0TFP8-F1
#
_entry.id   AF-A0A7S0TFP8-F1
#
_cell.length_a   1.000
_cell.length_b   1.000
_cell.length_c   1.000
_cell.angle_alpha   90.00
_cell.angle_beta   90.00
_cell.angle_gamma   90.00
#
_symmetry.space_group_name_H-M   'P 1'
#
loop_
_entity.id
_entity.type
_entity.pdbx_description
1 polymer ?
#
loop_
_entity_poly.entity_id
_entity_poly.type
_entity_poly.pdbx_seq_one_letter_code
_entity_poly.pdbx_strand_id
1 'polypeptide(L)'
;ESLPRGAILLCSGDLQLNPTLYLHVCEGVRPDVSVLSQQLMSYSWYSHDKAERYPGVVFPGRSHWPDQEGYSMQRFFQANLPTRPIFTYGGNRPAETLERLMEEGSLHEEQYYHVPYGLLDRIV
;
A
#
# COMPACT_ATOMS: atom_id res chain seq x y z
N GLU A 1 -11.08 -5.90 13.07
CA GLU A 1 -11.14 -6.97 12.05
C GLU A 1 -9.72 -7.33 11.61
N SER A 2 -9.48 -8.51 11.06
CA SER A 2 -8.14 -8.96 10.62
C SER A 2 -7.98 -8.78 9.12
N LEU A 3 -6.75 -8.51 8.65
CA LEU A 3 -6.47 -8.38 7.21
C LEU A 3 -6.91 -9.63 6.44
N PRO A 4 -7.60 -9.50 5.30
CA PRO A 4 -7.95 -10.64 4.46
C PRO A 4 -6.70 -11.34 3.91
N ARG A 5 -6.86 -12.60 3.48
CA ARG A 5 -5.77 -13.40 2.90
C ARG A 5 -5.28 -12.77 1.60
N GLY A 6 -3.96 -12.73 1.38
CA GLY A 6 -3.38 -12.18 0.15
C GLY A 6 -3.38 -10.65 0.06
N ALA A 7 -3.71 -9.96 1.16
CA ALA A 7 -3.72 -8.51 1.20
C ALA A 7 -2.32 -7.91 1.03
N ILE A 8 -2.26 -6.69 0.51
CA ILE A 8 -1.07 -5.83 0.60
C ILE A 8 -1.25 -4.89 1.78
N LEU A 9 -0.27 -4.84 2.67
CA LEU A 9 -0.16 -3.86 3.73
C LEU A 9 0.95 -2.86 3.41
N LEU A 10 0.57 -1.61 3.17
CA LEU A 10 1.46 -0.49 2.96
C LEU A 10 1.72 0.21 4.30
N CYS A 11 2.93 0.04 4.85
CA CYS A 11 3.37 0.75 6.04
C CYS A 11 4.00 2.09 5.64
N SER A 12 3.51 3.15 6.27
CA SER A 12 4.09 4.49 6.25
C SER A 12 4.70 4.75 7.61
N GLY A 13 6.01 5.04 7.64
CA GLY A 13 6.76 5.23 8.87
C GLY A 13 7.46 3.96 9.36
N ASP A 14 8.54 4.18 10.10
CA ASP A 14 9.37 3.16 10.72
C ASP A 14 8.72 2.53 11.95
N LEU A 15 7.97 3.31 12.73
CA LEU A 15 7.22 2.83 13.90
C LEU A 15 6.18 1.77 13.53
N GLN A 16 5.58 1.88 12.35
CA GLN A 16 4.64 0.90 11.81
C GLN A 16 5.39 -0.25 11.14
N LEU A 17 6.38 0.07 10.32
CA LEU A 17 7.09 -0.92 9.51
C LEU A 17 7.92 -1.90 10.35
N ASN A 18 8.76 -1.41 11.27
CA ASN A 18 9.73 -2.22 11.98
C ASN A 18 9.10 -3.34 12.84
N PRO A 19 8.12 -3.07 13.73
CA PRO A 19 7.47 -4.14 14.47
C PRO A 19 6.66 -5.08 13.56
N THR A 20 6.05 -4.54 12.50
CA THR A 20 5.32 -5.37 11.52
C THR A 20 6.26 -6.31 10.78
N LEU A 21 7.44 -5.84 10.35
CA LEU A 21 8.46 -6.67 9.70
C LEU A 21 9.04 -7.71 10.66
N TYR A 22 9.28 -7.36 11.93
CA TYR A 22 9.74 -8.35 12.92
C TYR A 22 8.74 -9.50 13.05
N LEU A 23 7.47 -9.20 13.29
CA LEU A 23 6.43 -10.22 13.41
C LEU A 23 6.28 -11.03 12.12
N HIS A 24 6.32 -10.36 10.96
CA HIS A 24 6.08 -11.02 9.69
C HIS A 24 7.25 -11.89 9.22
N VAL A 25 8.48 -11.36 9.27
CA VAL A 25 9.68 -12.01 8.72
C VAL A 25 10.36 -12.91 9.75
N CYS A 26 10.49 -12.46 11.01
CA CYS A 26 11.18 -13.23 12.04
C CYS A 26 10.27 -14.27 12.71
N GLU A 27 9.04 -13.86 13.06
CA GLU A 27 8.09 -14.74 13.77
C GLU A 27 7.12 -15.49 12.82
N GLY A 28 7.18 -15.20 11.51
CA GLY A 28 6.32 -15.86 10.53
C GLY A 28 4.84 -15.55 10.68
N VAL A 29 4.48 -14.41 11.27
CA VAL A 29 3.08 -13.99 11.45
C VAL A 29 2.50 -13.52 10.12
N ARG A 30 1.38 -14.14 9.71
CA ARG A 30 0.65 -13.81 8.48
C ARG A 30 1.54 -13.82 7.21
N PRO A 31 2.20 -14.94 6.88
CA PRO A 31 3.04 -15.05 5.67
C PRO A 31 2.21 -14.93 4.38
N ASP A 32 0.89 -14.96 4.49
CA ASP A 32 -0.07 -14.77 3.41
C ASP A 32 -0.34 -13.30 3.04
N VAL A 33 0.20 -12.34 3.79
CA VAL A 33 0.06 -10.89 3.55
C VAL A 33 1.38 -10.34 3.03
N SER A 34 1.35 -9.46 2.03
CA SER A 34 2.54 -8.76 1.55
C SER A 34 2.74 -7.45 2.30
N VAL A 35 3.79 -7.36 3.11
CA VAL A 35 4.13 -6.13 3.87
C VAL A 35 5.15 -5.30 3.10
N LEU A 36 4.76 -4.07 2.74
CA LEU A 36 5.56 -3.13 1.96
C LEU A 36 5.75 -1.81 2.72
N SER A 37 6.89 -1.16 2.50
CA SER A 37 7.18 0.18 3.02
C SER A 37 6.98 1.21 1.92
N GLN A 38 6.09 2.17 2.14
CA GLN A 38 5.85 3.24 1.18
C GLN A 38 7.09 4.14 0.98
N GLN A 39 7.87 4.35 2.05
CA GLN A 39 9.10 5.14 2.00
C GLN A 39 10.22 4.42 1.24
N LEU A 40 10.32 3.10 1.39
CA LEU A 40 11.37 2.35 0.72
C LEU A 40 11.05 2.06 -0.74
N MET A 41 9.77 2.05 -1.14
CA MET A 41 9.35 1.82 -2.53
C MET A 41 9.96 2.79 -3.54
N SER A 42 10.37 3.99 -3.11
CA SER A 42 11.06 4.98 -3.95
C SER A 42 12.50 4.61 -4.29
N TYR A 43 13.12 3.67 -3.58
CA TYR A 43 14.46 3.20 -3.91
C TYR A 43 14.41 2.06 -4.93
N SER A 44 15.28 2.14 -5.93
CA SER A 44 15.39 1.14 -7.00
C SER A 44 15.76 -0.26 -6.48
N TRP A 45 16.56 -0.35 -5.43
CA TRP A 45 16.95 -1.63 -4.81
C TRP A 45 15.81 -2.29 -4.02
N TYR A 46 14.86 -1.52 -3.49
CA TYR A 46 13.73 -2.08 -2.72
C TYR A 46 12.85 -2.96 -3.59
N SER A 47 12.85 -2.58 -4.85
CA SER A 47 12.18 -3.18 -5.98
C SER A 47 13.07 -4.19 -6.72
N HIS A 48 14.24 -4.53 -6.20
CA HIS A 48 15.05 -5.61 -6.76
C HIS A 48 14.44 -6.94 -6.29
N ASP A 49 14.36 -7.95 -7.17
CA ASP A 49 13.83 -9.30 -6.87
C ASP A 49 12.36 -9.37 -6.37
N LYS A 50 11.50 -8.49 -6.91
CA LYS A 50 10.11 -8.33 -6.45
C LYS A 50 9.27 -9.60 -6.52
N ALA A 51 9.49 -10.43 -7.53
CA ALA A 51 8.68 -11.63 -7.76
C ALA A 51 8.93 -12.71 -6.71
N GLU A 52 10.17 -12.82 -6.21
CA GLU A 52 10.54 -13.75 -5.17
C GLU A 52 10.09 -13.25 -3.80
N ARG A 53 10.34 -11.97 -3.50
CA ARG A 53 10.02 -11.40 -2.19
C ARG A 53 8.52 -11.12 -1.98
N TYR A 54 7.80 -10.77 -3.04
CA TYR A 54 6.41 -10.34 -2.98
C TYR A 54 5.55 -11.06 -4.02
N PRO A 55 5.26 -12.36 -3.82
CA PRO A 55 4.58 -13.17 -4.81
C PRO A 55 3.22 -12.57 -5.22
N GLY A 56 3.12 -12.28 -6.52
CA GLY A 56 1.94 -11.72 -7.17
C GLY A 56 1.68 -10.23 -6.91
N VAL A 57 2.53 -9.51 -6.16
CA VAL A 57 2.44 -8.04 -6.13
C VAL A 57 2.97 -7.51 -7.45
N VAL A 58 2.16 -6.71 -8.14
CA VAL A 58 2.56 -6.10 -9.41
C VAL A 58 3.18 -4.74 -9.14
N PHE A 59 4.43 -4.55 -9.56
CA PHE A 59 5.07 -3.24 -9.49
C PHE A 59 5.21 -2.64 -10.90
N PRO A 60 4.51 -1.54 -11.21
CA PRO A 60 4.45 -1.02 -12.58
C PRO A 60 5.74 -0.39 -13.14
N GLY A 61 6.80 -0.32 -12.33
CA GLY A 61 8.09 0.25 -12.71
C GLY A 61 9.17 -0.04 -11.67
N ARG A 62 10.33 0.60 -11.84
CA ARG A 62 11.52 0.35 -11.03
C ARG A 62 11.41 0.89 -9.61
N SER A 63 10.81 2.06 -9.42
CA SER A 63 10.62 2.69 -8.11
C SER A 63 9.34 3.51 -8.06
N HIS A 64 8.81 3.71 -6.86
CA HIS A 64 7.76 4.68 -6.60
C HIS A 64 8.37 6.09 -6.65
N TRP A 65 8.67 6.56 -7.85
CA TRP A 65 9.23 7.88 -8.14
C TRP A 65 8.76 8.32 -9.54
N PRO A 66 8.39 9.60 -9.75
CA PRO A 66 7.93 10.08 -11.04
C PRO A 66 9.11 10.38 -11.98
N ASP A 67 9.96 9.39 -12.26
CA ASP A 67 10.92 9.44 -13.36
C ASP A 67 10.42 8.61 -14.56
N GLN A 68 11.25 8.47 -15.61
CA GLN A 68 10.85 7.74 -16.82
C GLN A 68 10.67 6.23 -16.60
N GLU A 69 11.32 5.63 -15.61
CA GLU A 69 11.26 4.18 -15.33
C GLU A 69 10.44 3.84 -14.07
N GLY A 70 9.99 4.85 -13.33
CA GLY A 70 9.23 4.72 -12.11
C GLY A 70 7.72 4.73 -12.31
N TYR A 71 6.99 4.66 -11.20
CA TYR A 71 5.53 4.64 -11.18
C TYR A 71 4.97 5.51 -10.04
N SER A 72 3.77 6.03 -10.24
CA SER A 72 2.98 6.68 -9.19
C SER A 72 2.25 5.64 -8.33
N MET A 73 1.88 5.99 -7.10
CA MET A 73 0.97 5.14 -6.28
C MET A 73 -0.32 4.79 -7.03
N GLN A 74 -0.85 5.71 -7.84
CA GLN A 74 -2.05 5.49 -8.64
C GLN A 74 -1.90 4.28 -9.58
N ARG A 75 -0.77 4.17 -10.29
CA ARG A 75 -0.48 3.02 -11.15
C ARG A 75 -0.30 1.73 -10.34
N PHE A 76 0.31 1.83 -9.16
CA PHE A 76 0.46 0.67 -8.27
C PHE A 76 -0.90 0.15 -7.81
N PHE A 77 -1.82 1.04 -7.42
CA PHE A 77 -3.17 0.69 -7.04
C PHE A 77 -3.95 0.07 -8.22
N GLN A 78 -3.89 0.67 -9.41
CA GLN A 78 -4.51 0.19 -10.64
C GLN A 78 -4.09 -1.25 -10.97
N ALA A 79 -2.80 -1.56 -10.77
CA ALA A 79 -2.24 -2.86 -11.08
C ALA A 79 -2.58 -3.97 -10.06
N ASN A 80 -2.91 -3.61 -8.81
CA ASN A 80 -3.07 -4.58 -7.72
C ASN A 80 -4.49 -4.70 -7.19
N LEU A 81 -5.25 -3.61 -7.05
CA LEU A 81 -6.60 -3.62 -6.48
C LEU A 81 -7.57 -4.61 -7.15
N PRO A 82 -7.53 -4.83 -8.48
CA PRO A 82 -8.41 -5.82 -9.12
C PRO A 82 -8.19 -7.25 -8.63
N THR A 83 -7.01 -7.57 -8.09
CA THR A 83 -6.65 -8.95 -7.68
C THR A 83 -6.47 -9.12 -6.18
N ARG A 84 -6.19 -8.04 -5.45
CA ARG A 84 -5.87 -8.09 -4.02
C ARG A 84 -6.24 -6.78 -3.32
N PRO A 85 -6.81 -6.85 -2.11
CA PRO A 85 -7.12 -5.66 -1.33
C PRO A 85 -5.84 -5.02 -0.77
N ILE A 86 -5.80 -3.70 -0.77
CA ILE A 86 -4.67 -2.90 -0.29
C ILE A 86 -5.09 -2.14 0.95
N PHE A 87 -4.23 -2.13 1.97
CA PHE A 87 -4.44 -1.43 3.22
C PHE A 87 -3.23 -0.57 3.54
N THR A 88 -3.45 0.57 4.21
CA THR A 88 -2.39 1.46 4.68
C THR A 88 -2.33 1.48 6.20
N TYR A 89 -1.10 1.48 6.75
CA TYR A 89 -0.82 1.60 8.17
C TYR A 89 0.11 2.79 8.43
N GLY A 90 -0.33 3.78 9.22
CA GLY A 90 0.50 4.94 9.55
C GLY A 90 0.60 6.02 8.47
N GLY A 91 -0.34 6.03 7.51
CA GLY A 91 -0.47 7.12 6.55
C GLY A 91 -1.05 8.38 7.21
N ASN A 92 -0.70 9.54 6.68
CA ASN A 92 -1.50 10.74 6.92
C ASN A 92 -2.90 10.44 6.40
N ARG A 93 -3.88 10.24 7.29
CA ARG A 93 -5.27 10.50 6.90
C ARG A 93 -5.24 11.92 6.36
N PRO A 94 -5.61 12.17 5.10
CA PRO A 94 -5.92 13.54 4.77
C PRO A 94 -7.20 13.86 5.55
N ALA A 95 -7.02 14.43 6.75
CA ALA A 95 -8.11 14.82 7.63
C ALA A 95 -9.09 15.76 6.92
N GLU A 96 -8.61 16.47 5.90
CA GLU A 96 -9.38 17.39 5.07
C GLU A 96 -10.12 16.73 3.90
N THR A 97 -9.80 15.48 3.53
CA THR A 97 -10.44 14.84 2.36
C THR A 97 -11.74 14.17 2.74
N LEU A 98 -11.94 13.62 3.95
CA LEU A 98 -13.18 12.92 4.26
C LEU A 98 -14.42 13.84 4.32
N GLU A 99 -14.28 15.05 4.87
CA GLU A 99 -15.37 16.06 4.86
C GLU A 99 -15.62 16.59 3.45
N ARG A 100 -14.54 16.84 2.69
CA ARG A 100 -14.62 17.35 1.32
C ARG A 100 -15.11 16.30 0.29
N LEU A 101 -14.87 15.02 0.56
CA LEU A 101 -15.37 13.86 -0.19
C LEU A 101 -16.89 13.71 -0.12
N MET A 102 -17.52 14.20 0.94
CA MET A 102 -18.97 14.18 1.10
C MET A 102 -19.65 15.39 0.45
N GLU A 103 -18.91 16.46 0.17
CA GLU A 103 -19.44 17.74 -0.32
C GLU A 103 -19.20 18.00 -1.83
N GLU A 104 -18.09 17.53 -2.42
CA GLU A 104 -17.78 17.79 -3.84
C GLU A 104 -18.16 16.60 -4.74
N GLY A 105 -19.27 16.75 -5.49
CA GLY A 105 -19.73 15.82 -6.53
C GLY A 105 -18.85 15.74 -7.79
N SER A 106 -17.57 16.12 -7.71
CA SER A 106 -16.59 16.10 -8.82
C SER A 106 -15.62 14.94 -8.67
N LEU A 107 -16.16 13.73 -8.52
CA LEU A 107 -15.35 12.52 -8.54
C LEU A 107 -14.85 12.28 -9.97
N HIS A 108 -13.53 12.35 -10.17
CA HIS A 108 -12.91 11.79 -11.37
C HIS A 108 -12.79 10.26 -11.20
N GLU A 109 -13.05 9.50 -12.27
CA GLU A 109 -13.09 8.02 -12.27
C GLU A 109 -11.80 7.31 -11.77
N GLU A 110 -10.70 8.04 -11.59
CA GLU A 110 -9.39 7.45 -11.22
C GLU A 110 -8.91 7.76 -9.78
N GLN A 111 -9.78 8.31 -8.92
CA GLN A 111 -9.44 8.59 -7.51
C GLN A 111 -9.63 7.36 -6.61
N TYR A 112 -8.71 7.20 -5.64
CA TYR A 112 -8.76 6.15 -4.62
C TYR A 112 -9.11 6.72 -3.25
N TYR A 113 -9.90 5.98 -2.48
CA TYR A 113 -10.42 6.44 -1.19
C TYR A 113 -9.88 5.60 -0.04
N HIS A 114 -9.73 6.24 1.13
CA HIS A 114 -9.37 5.57 2.38
C HIS A 114 -10.63 5.31 3.21
N VAL A 115 -10.98 4.04 3.38
CA VAL A 115 -12.09 3.61 4.22
C VAL A 115 -11.54 3.04 5.53
N PRO A 116 -11.97 3.52 6.72
CA PRO A 116 -11.48 3.03 7.99
C PRO A 116 -11.63 1.51 8.15
N TYR A 117 -10.57 0.85 8.60
CA TYR A 117 -10.50 -0.60 8.84
C TYR A 117 -9.76 -0.90 10.15
N GLY A 118 -10.38 -0.54 11.28
CA GLY A 118 -9.76 -0.66 12.60
C GLY A 118 -8.57 0.30 12.75
N LEU A 119 -7.36 -0.25 12.91
CA LEU A 119 -6.12 0.54 12.99
C LEU A 119 -5.52 0.87 11.61
N LEU A 120 -6.13 0.35 10.55
CA LEU A 120 -5.70 0.51 9.16
C LEU A 120 -6.75 1.28 8.37
N ASP A 121 -6.39 1.71 7.16
CA ASP A 121 -7.36 2.17 6.16
C ASP A 121 -7.30 1.25 4.94
N ARG A 122 -8.46 0.90 4.38
CA ARG A 122 -8.58 0.15 3.13
C ARG A 122 -8.61 1.13 1.96
N ILE A 123 -7.83 0.83 0.93
CA ILE A 123 -7.91 1.55 -0.35
C ILE A 123 -9.02 0.94 -1.21
N VAL A 124 -9.92 1.79 -1.71
CA VAL A 124 -11.01 1.43 -2.64
C VAL A 124 -11.04 2.34 -3.85
#